data_AF-A7GME9-F1
#
_entry.id   AF-A7GME9-F1
#
_cell.length_a   1.000
_cell.length_b   1.000
_cell.length_c   1.000
_cell.angle_alpha   90.00
_cell.angle_beta   90.00
_cell.angle_gamma   90.00
#
_symmetry.space_group_name_H-M   'P 1'
#
loop_
_entity.id
_entity.type
_entity.pdbx_description
1 polymer ?
#
loop_
_entity_poly.entity_id
_entity_poly.type
_entity_poly.pdbx_seq_one_letter_code
_entity_poly.pdbx_strand_id
1 'polypeptide(L)'
;MFKEEKVVGKTLFIAEKPKVANEIMKLPRFHHSQKYISSKPYYENNHYIVSWCRGHLLELKNPEEMDPMYKVFKLEHLPLIYQPDYKVKQEKAEQL
;
A
#
# COMPACT_ATOMS: atom_id res chain seq x y z
N MET A 1 25.44 -1.45 -34.93
CA MET A 1 25.77 -1.47 -33.49
C MET A 1 24.50 -1.15 -32.72
N PHE A 2 23.70 -2.16 -32.37
CA PHE A 2 22.49 -1.96 -31.59
C PHE A 2 22.90 -1.94 -30.12
N LYS A 3 22.71 -0.82 -29.44
CA LYS A 3 22.88 -0.77 -27.98
C LYS A 3 21.73 -1.58 -27.38
N GLU A 4 22.06 -2.67 -26.68
CA GLU A 4 21.14 -3.33 -25.77
C GLU A 4 20.70 -2.29 -24.73
N GLU A 5 19.48 -1.80 -24.88
CA GLU A 5 18.84 -0.97 -23.88
C GLU A 5 18.42 -1.90 -22.74
N LYS A 6 19.30 -2.03 -21.74
CA LYS A 6 19.02 -2.78 -20.52
C LYS A 6 17.76 -2.19 -19.91
N VAL A 7 16.64 -2.92 -19.92
CA VAL A 7 15.41 -2.47 -19.27
C VAL A 7 15.67 -2.47 -17.77
N VAL A 8 16.08 -1.31 -17.26
CA VAL A 8 16.24 -1.09 -15.82
C VAL A 8 14.83 -0.95 -15.26
N GLY A 9 14.43 -1.87 -14.39
CA GLY A 9 13.16 -1.77 -13.68
C GLY A 9 13.06 -0.44 -12.92
N LYS A 10 11.86 0.13 -12.85
CA LYS A 10 11.61 1.37 -12.09
C LYS A 10 11.60 1.08 -10.59
N THR A 11 12.03 2.04 -9.78
CA THR A 11 11.93 1.95 -8.31
C THR A 11 10.59 2.52 -7.85
N LEU A 12 9.86 1.75 -7.03
CA LEU A 12 8.58 2.16 -6.45
C LEU A 12 8.78 2.77 -5.04
N PHE A 13 8.23 3.96 -4.84
CA PHE A 13 8.08 4.60 -3.54
C PHE A 13 6.61 4.61 -3.13
N ILE A 14 6.33 4.18 -1.90
CA ILE A 14 5.00 4.23 -1.30
C ILE A 14 5.05 5.16 -0.09
N ALA A 15 4.41 6.33 -0.19
CA ALA A 15 4.31 7.28 0.90
C ALA A 15 3.09 6.99 1.80
N GLU A 16 3.12 7.41 3.07
CA GLU A 16 1.99 7.17 4.00
C GLU A 16 0.70 7.93 3.62
N LYS A 17 0.85 9.08 2.94
CA LYS A 17 -0.24 10.01 2.61
C LYS A 17 0.10 10.87 1.38
N PRO A 18 -0.91 11.40 0.66
CA PRO A 18 -0.69 12.18 -0.56
C PRO A 18 0.25 13.37 -0.38
N LYS A 19 0.18 14.04 0.80
CA LYS A 19 1.03 15.19 1.11
C LYS A 19 2.51 14.84 1.09
N VAL A 20 2.89 13.67 1.59
CA VAL A 20 4.30 13.22 1.60
C VAL A 20 4.78 12.90 0.18
N ALA A 21 3.94 12.26 -0.64
CA ALA A 21 4.27 12.04 -2.06
C ALA A 21 4.50 13.36 -2.80
N ASN A 22 3.67 14.39 -2.55
CA ASN A 22 3.85 15.71 -3.15
C ASN A 22 5.15 16.41 -2.71
N GLU A 23 5.63 16.19 -1.49
CA GLU A 23 6.94 16.70 -1.06
C GLU A 23 8.10 15.98 -1.75
N ILE A 24 8.01 14.65 -1.93
CA ILE A 24 9.00 13.87 -2.70
C ILE A 24 9.14 14.41 -4.12
N MET A 25 8.04 14.80 -4.73
CA MET A 25 7.99 15.34 -6.09
C MET A 25 8.79 16.64 -6.29
N LYS A 26 9.15 17.36 -5.21
CA LYS A 26 9.97 18.58 -5.29
C LYS A 26 11.46 18.32 -5.47
N LEU A 27 11.92 17.07 -5.34
CA LEU A 27 13.34 16.75 -5.48
C LEU A 27 13.74 16.71 -6.97
N PRO A 28 14.97 17.15 -7.33
CA PRO A 28 15.41 17.26 -8.73
C PRO A 28 15.21 16.00 -9.59
N ARG A 29 15.39 14.81 -9.00
CA ARG A 29 15.25 13.53 -9.70
C ARG A 29 13.81 13.20 -10.17
N PHE A 30 12.82 13.97 -9.72
CA PHE A 30 11.41 13.80 -10.05
C PHE A 30 10.82 14.95 -10.88
N HIS A 31 11.62 15.92 -11.33
CA HIS A 31 11.12 17.09 -12.07
C HIS A 31 10.38 16.74 -13.38
N HIS A 32 10.67 15.58 -13.99
CA HIS A 32 10.02 15.10 -15.21
C HIS A 32 8.99 14.00 -14.97
N SER A 33 8.51 13.82 -13.73
CA SER A 33 7.47 12.82 -13.50
C SER A 33 6.10 13.36 -13.89
N GLN A 34 5.35 12.52 -14.58
CA GLN A 34 3.97 12.75 -14.95
C GLN A 34 3.05 12.26 -13.82
N LYS A 35 1.99 13.01 -13.53
CA LYS A 35 0.94 12.58 -12.61
C LYS A 35 -0.12 11.78 -13.36
N TYR A 36 -0.45 10.61 -12.84
CA TYR A 36 -1.52 9.75 -13.34
C TYR A 36 -2.66 9.76 -12.32
N ILE A 37 -3.85 10.16 -12.79
CA ILE A 37 -5.06 10.25 -11.96
C ILE A 37 -5.96 9.08 -12.35
N SER A 38 -6.13 8.14 -11.43
CA SER A 38 -7.03 6.99 -11.52
C SER A 38 -7.52 6.63 -10.12
N SER A 39 -8.21 5.49 -9.95
CA SER A 39 -8.48 4.92 -8.63
C SER A 39 -7.20 4.68 -7.82
N LYS A 40 -6.07 4.43 -8.50
CA LYS A 40 -4.72 4.29 -7.92
C LYS A 40 -3.81 5.42 -8.43
N PRO A 41 -3.85 6.61 -7.81
CA PRO A 41 -3.06 7.74 -8.28
C PRO A 41 -1.57 7.55 -7.96
N TYR A 42 -0.70 7.97 -8.88
CA TYR A 42 0.75 7.93 -8.72
C TYR A 42 1.43 8.99 -9.61
N TYR A 43 2.72 9.21 -9.35
CA TYR A 43 3.64 9.92 -10.23
C TYR A 43 4.60 8.92 -10.86
N GLU A 44 4.98 9.12 -12.13
CA GLU A 44 5.94 8.24 -12.79
C GLU A 44 6.87 9.03 -13.72
N ASN A 45 8.15 8.66 -13.73
CA ASN A 45 9.12 9.05 -14.76
C ASN A 45 9.90 7.83 -15.25
N ASN A 46 10.93 8.03 -16.06
CA ASN A 46 11.73 6.95 -16.65
C ASN A 46 12.29 5.96 -15.61
N HIS A 47 12.58 6.39 -14.38
CA HIS A 47 13.27 5.59 -13.36
C HIS A 47 12.43 5.29 -12.12
N TYR A 48 11.36 6.05 -11.86
CA TYR A 48 10.67 6.01 -10.58
C TYR A 48 9.14 6.01 -10.73
N ILE A 49 8.48 5.32 -9.79
CA ILE A 49 7.04 5.40 -9.55
C ILE A 49 6.85 5.84 -8.10
N VAL A 50 6.00 6.83 -7.84
CA VAL A 50 5.68 7.33 -6.50
C VAL A 50 4.17 7.29 -6.29
N SER A 51 3.71 6.41 -5.40
CA SER A 51 2.31 6.33 -4.97
C SER A 51 2.20 6.54 -3.45
N TRP A 52 0.98 6.48 -2.92
CA TRP A 52 0.73 6.71 -1.50
C TRP A 52 -0.47 5.93 -0.97
N CYS A 53 -0.41 5.59 0.31
CA CYS A 53 -1.54 5.08 1.07
C CYS A 53 -2.45 6.24 1.52
N ARG A 54 -3.70 5.93 1.88
CA ARG A 54 -4.58 6.86 2.63
C ARG A 54 -4.91 6.25 3.98
N GLY A 55 -3.92 6.28 4.87
CA GLY A 55 -3.97 5.54 6.14
C GLY A 55 -3.67 4.06 5.94
N HIS A 56 -4.13 3.21 6.87
CA HIS A 56 -3.94 1.76 6.78
C HIS A 56 -4.81 1.16 5.67
N LEU A 57 -4.20 0.38 4.78
CA LEU A 57 -4.90 -0.38 3.74
C LEU A 57 -5.42 -1.73 4.27
N LEU A 58 -4.79 -2.21 5.34
CA LEU A 58 -5.10 -3.46 6.01
C LEU A 58 -5.53 -3.18 7.45
N GLU A 59 -6.38 -4.04 7.99
CA GLU A 59 -6.72 -4.11 9.40
C GLU A 59 -6.63 -5.55 9.89
N LEU A 60 -6.56 -5.73 11.21
CA LEU A 60 -6.58 -7.08 11.77
C LEU A 60 -7.92 -7.75 11.44
N LYS A 61 -7.87 -9.04 11.15
CA LYS A 61 -9.08 -9.87 11.20
C LYS A 61 -9.63 -9.85 12.62
N ASN A 62 -10.95 -9.82 12.72
CA ASN A 62 -11.62 -10.07 13.97
C ASN A 62 -11.43 -11.54 14.36
N PRO A 63 -11.54 -11.89 15.65
CA PRO A 63 -11.40 -13.28 16.11
C PRO A 63 -12.29 -14.27 15.35
N GLU A 64 -13.54 -13.92 15.05
CA GLU A 64 -14.48 -14.78 14.33
C GLU A 64 -14.11 -15.06 12.86
N GLU A 65 -13.28 -14.20 12.27
CA GLU A 65 -12.73 -14.40 10.92
C GLU A 65 -11.47 -15.29 10.94
N MET A 66 -10.85 -15.44 12.11
CA MET A 66 -9.72 -16.36 12.33
C MET A 66 -10.20 -17.76 12.70
N ASP A 67 -11.15 -17.86 13.63
CA ASP A 67 -11.81 -19.11 14.01
C ASP A 67 -13.31 -18.84 14.32
N PRO A 68 -14.25 -19.54 13.65
CA PRO A 68 -15.68 -19.42 13.93
C PRO A 68 -16.07 -19.62 15.40
N MET A 69 -15.28 -20.37 16.17
CA MET A 69 -15.52 -20.60 17.61
C MET A 69 -15.47 -19.29 18.42
N TYR A 70 -14.75 -18.27 17.95
CA TYR A 70 -14.62 -16.98 18.62
C TYR A 70 -15.75 -16.00 18.29
N LYS A 71 -16.71 -16.40 17.44
CA LYS A 71 -17.92 -15.60 17.16
C LYS A 71 -18.74 -15.30 18.41
N VAL A 72 -18.69 -16.19 19.40
CA VAL A 72 -19.27 -15.95 20.73
C VAL A 72 -18.13 -15.67 21.71
N PHE A 73 -18.19 -14.52 22.37
CA PHE A 73 -17.23 -14.17 23.40
C PHE A 73 -17.42 -15.06 24.64
N LYS A 74 -16.35 -15.73 25.06
CA LYS A 74 -16.32 -16.54 26.28
C LYS A 74 -15.00 -16.37 27.01
N LEU A 75 -15.06 -16.29 28.33
CA LEU A 75 -13.86 -16.15 29.19
C LEU A 75 -12.91 -17.35 29.06
N GLU A 76 -13.44 -18.55 28.80
CA GLU A 76 -12.65 -19.78 28.61
C GLU A 76 -11.71 -19.72 27.39
N HIS A 77 -12.00 -18.83 26.42
CA HIS A 77 -11.16 -18.63 25.24
C HIS A 77 -10.01 -17.62 25.49
N LEU A 78 -9.96 -16.99 26.67
CA LEU A 78 -8.96 -15.96 26.97
C LEU A 78 -7.71 -16.56 27.66
N PRO A 79 -6.51 -16.04 27.36
CA PRO A 79 -6.23 -15.01 26.36
C PRO A 79 -6.25 -15.56 24.93
N LEU A 80 -6.74 -14.76 23.99
CA LEU A 80 -6.63 -15.09 22.56
C LEU A 80 -5.20 -14.79 22.10
N ILE A 81 -4.40 -15.84 21.90
CA ILE A 81 -3.03 -15.74 21.42
C ILE A 81 -2.98 -16.32 20.01
N TYR A 82 -2.78 -15.46 19.02
CA TYR A 82 -2.68 -15.85 17.61
C TYR A 82 -1.63 -15.01 16.90
N GLN A 83 -1.13 -15.53 15.77
CA GLN A 83 -0.35 -14.71 14.85
C GLN A 83 -1.27 -13.67 14.20
N PRO A 84 -0.81 -12.42 14.03
CA PRO A 84 -1.61 -11.40 13.36
C PRO A 84 -2.00 -11.85 11.94
N ASP A 85 -3.30 -11.90 11.67
CA ASP A 85 -3.84 -12.08 10.33
C ASP A 85 -4.61 -10.81 9.94
N TYR A 86 -4.49 -10.41 8.68
CA TYR A 86 -4.95 -9.12 8.19
C TYR A 86 -6.00 -9.29 7.09
N LYS A 87 -6.91 -8.34 7.02
CA LYS A 87 -7.87 -8.19 5.91
C LYS A 87 -7.78 -6.80 5.30
N VAL A 88 -8.20 -6.70 4.05
CA VAL A 88 -8.29 -5.42 3.35
C VAL A 88 -9.40 -4.58 3.98
N LYS A 89 -9.10 -3.32 4.30
CA LYS A 89 -10.14 -2.34 4.63
C LYS A 89 -10.94 -2.08 3.37
N GLN A 90 -12.23 -2.46 3.36
CA GLN A 90 -13.07 -2.36 2.16
C GLN A 90 -13.14 -0.94 1.60
N GLU A 91 -13.17 0.08 2.47
CA GLU A 91 -13.11 1.50 2.09
C GLU A 91 -11.85 1.91 1.32
N LYS A 92 -10.79 1.09 1.36
CA LYS A 92 -9.48 1.33 0.74
C LYS A 92 -9.14 0.29 -0.32
N ALA A 93 -10.05 -0.63 -0.64
CA ALA A 93 -9.81 -1.70 -1.60
C ALA A 93 -9.41 -1.18 -2.99
N GLU A 94 -9.91 -0.01 -3.40
CA GLU A 94 -9.54 0.63 -4.67
C GLU A 94 -8.05 0.97 -4.79
N GLN A 95 -7.32 1.07 -3.66
CA GLN A 95 -5.88 1.34 -3.64
C GLN A 95 -5.01 0.08 -3.76
N LEU A 96 -5.59 -1.12 -3.70
CA LEU A 96 -4.90 -2.42 -3.82
C LEU A 96 -5.08 -3.00 -5.21
#